data_AF-A0A953Q4X5-F1
#
_entry.id   AF-A0A953Q4X5-F1
#
_cell.length_a   1.000
_cell.length_b   1.000
_cell.length_c   1.000
_cell.angle_alpha   90.00
_cell.angle_beta   90.00
_cell.angle_gamma   90.00
#
_symmetry.space_group_name_H-M   'P 1'
#
loop_
_entity.id
_entity.type
_entity.pdbx_description
1 polymer ?
#
loop_
_entity_poly.entity_id
_entity_poly.type
_entity_poly.pdbx_seq_one_letter_code
_entity_poly.pdbx_strand_id
1 'polypeptide(L)' 'MLTPKHAWTLLCRKTGASLSRTTFYRWLREGRILTVRMGYRLFVPIGALDEFVERCLAGERS' A
#
# COMPACT_ATOMS: atom_id res chain seq x y z
N MET A 1 2.54 3.12 11.55
CA MET A 1 3.24 2.18 10.65
C MET A 1 2.41 0.91 10.53
N LEU A 2 2.22 0.38 9.34
CA LEU A 2 1.39 -0.80 9.06
C LEU A 2 2.26 -1.96 8.58
N THR A 3 1.92 -3.19 8.96
CA THR A 3 2.49 -4.36 8.28
C THR A 3 1.93 -4.45 6.87
N PRO A 4 2.64 -5.07 5.90
CA PRO A 4 2.14 -5.18 4.52
C PRO A 4 0.76 -5.84 4.42
N LYS A 5 0.47 -6.83 5.28
CA LYS A 5 -0.85 -7.47 5.36
C LYS A 5 -1.93 -6.46 5.79
N HIS A 6 -1.67 -5.65 6.81
CA HIS A 6 -2.63 -4.66 7.29
C HIS A 6 -2.82 -3.53 6.27
N ALA A 7 -1.72 -3.04 5.67
CA ALA A 7 -1.77 -2.03 4.62
C ALA A 7 -2.62 -2.47 3.42
N TRP A 8 -2.46 -3.73 2.97
CA TRP A 8 -3.30 -4.31 1.91
C TRP A 8 -4.79 -4.34 2.30
N THR A 9 -5.12 -4.84 3.49
CA THR A 9 -6.52 -4.88 3.96
C THR A 9 -7.12 -3.48 4.01
N LEU A 10 -6.36 -2.48 4.48
CA LEU A 10 -6.84 -1.11 4.57
C LEU A 10 -7.03 -0.48 3.18
N LEU A 11 -6.10 -0.73 2.25
CA LEU A 11 -6.22 -0.31 0.85
C LEU A 11 -7.52 -0.82 0.22
N CYS A 12 -7.78 -2.13 0.29
CA CYS A 12 -8.98 -2.73 -0.30
C CYS A 12 -10.26 -2.19 0.35
N ARG A 13 -10.24 -1.94 1.67
CA ARG A 13 -11.38 -1.34 2.39
C ARG A 13 -11.65 0.11 1.98
N LYS A 14 -10.61 0.92 1.81
CA LYS A 14 -10.75 2.34 1.47
C LYS A 14 -11.09 2.57 0.00
N THR A 15 -10.52 1.77 -0.90
CA THR A 15 -10.72 1.92 -2.35
C THR A 15 -11.91 1.12 -2.88
N GLY A 16 -12.41 0.14 -2.11
CA GLY A 16 -13.37 -0.85 -2.61
C GLY A 16 -12.79 -1.81 -3.64
N ALA A 17 -11.49 -1.70 -3.97
CA ALA A 17 -10.86 -2.50 -5.00
C ALA A 17 -10.55 -3.93 -4.51
N SER A 18 -10.83 -4.91 -5.37
CA SER A 18 -10.40 -6.30 -5.16
C SER A 18 -9.00 -6.51 -5.73
N LEU A 19 -7.98 -6.07 -4.98
CA LEU A 19 -6.57 -6.24 -5.34
C LEU A 19 -6.02 -7.53 -4.73
N SER A 20 -5.33 -8.35 -5.53
CA SER A 20 -4.63 -9.52 -5.00
C SER A 20 -3.46 -9.12 -4.09
N ARG A 21 -3.21 -9.90 -3.04
CA ARG A 21 -2.06 -9.70 -2.13
C ARG A 21 -0.75 -9.71 -2.90
N THR A 22 -0.61 -10.60 -3.89
CA THR A 22 0.61 -10.71 -4.71
C THR A 22 0.89 -9.42 -5.48
N THR A 23 -0.14 -8.79 -6.06
CA THR A 23 0.02 -7.50 -6.75
C THR A 23 0.40 -6.40 -5.78
N PHE A 24 -0.24 -6.32 -4.62
CA PHE A 24 0.13 -5.35 -3.60
C PHE A 24 1.59 -5.49 -3.15
N TYR A 25 2.04 -6.71 -2.85
CA TYR A 25 3.44 -6.94 -2.46
C TYR A 25 4.43 -6.63 -3.59
N ARG A 26 4.05 -6.87 -4.84
CA ARG A 26 4.83 -6.45 -6.00
C ARG A 26 4.94 -4.93 -6.09
N TRP A 27 3.86 -4.18 -5.84
CA TRP A 27 3.91 -2.71 -5.79
C TRP A 27 4.84 -2.19 -4.70
N LEU A 28 4.83 -2.82 -3.52
CA LEU A 28 5.79 -2.49 -2.45
C LEU A 28 7.23 -2.74 -2.90
N ARG A 29 7.48 -3.85 -3.60
CA ARG A 29 8.81 -4.21 -4.12
C ARG A 29 9.27 -3.28 -5.24
N GLU A 30 8.35 -2.83 -6.08
CA GLU A 30 8.60 -1.85 -7.15
C GLU A 30 8.74 -0.41 -6.63
N GLY A 31 8.48 -0.17 -5.33
CA GLY A 31 8.59 1.16 -4.73
C GLY A 31 7.42 2.10 -5.05
N ARG A 32 6.29 1.58 -5.56
CA ARG A 32 5.10 2.39 -5.87
C ARG A 32 4.45 3.00 -4.63
N ILE A 33 4.61 2.35 -3.48
CA ILE A 33 4.19 2.83 -2.18
C ILE A 33 5.43 2.86 -1.29
N LEU A 34 5.67 3.97 -0.60
CA LEU A 34 6.81 4.10 0.30
C LEU A 34 6.79 2.98 1.34
N THR A 35 7.95 2.34 1.55
CA THR A 35 8.13 1.33 2.58
C THR A 35 9.35 1.65 3.43
N VAL A 36 9.29 1.28 4.70
CA VAL A 36 10.37 1.45 5.67
C VAL A 36 10.77 0.08 6.19
N ARG A 37 12.07 -0.23 6.15
CA ARG A 37 12.61 -1.43 6.80
C ARG A 37 13.06 -1.09 8.21
N MET A 38 12.58 -1.85 9.17
CA MET A 38 13.02 -1.79 10.57
C MET A 38 13.53 -3.18 10.96
N GLY A 39 14.86 -3.33 10.94
CA GLY A 39 15.51 -4.65 11.01
C GLY A 39 15.08 -5.55 9.84
N TYR A 40 14.62 -6.75 10.16
CA TYR A 40 14.16 -7.75 9.18
C TYR A 40 12.69 -7.59 8.76
N ARG A 41 11.98 -6.58 9.28
CA ARG A 41 10.55 -6.36 9.01
C ARG A 41 10.33 -5.18 8.08
N LEU A 42 9.41 -5.35 7.14
CA LEU A 42 8.93 -4.31 6.24
C LEU A 42 7.68 -3.65 6.82
N PHE A 43 7.61 -2.32 6.76
CA PHE A 43 6.46 -1.53 7.17
C PHE A 43 6.05 -0.52 6.11
N VAL A 44 4.77 -0.17 6.10
CA VAL A 44 4.19 0.86 5.25
C VAL A 44 3.75 2.03 6.15
N PRO A 45 4.27 3.25 5.97
CA PRO A 45 3.76 4.42 6.67
C PRO A 45 2.29 4.65 6.32
N ILE A 46 1.47 5.04 7.31
CA ILE A 46 0.04 5.24 7.07
C ILE A 46 -0.22 6.39 6.10
N GLY A 47 0.52 7.50 6.23
CA GLY A 47 0.40 8.64 5.33
C GLY A 47 0.73 8.29 3.87
N ALA A 48 1.75 7.47 3.63
CA ALA A 48 2.09 7.02 2.28
C ALA A 48 1.01 6.10 1.66
N LEU A 49 0.32 5.32 2.50
CA LEU A 49 -0.81 4.52 2.04
C LEU A 49 -2.04 5.39 1.74
N ASP A 50 -2.29 6.40 2.58
CA ASP A 50 -3.41 7.31 2.42
C ASP A 50 -3.25 8.18 1.15
N GLU A 51 -2.06 8.73 0.92
CA GLU A 51 -1.73 9.45 -0.32
C GLU A 51 -1.91 8.56 -1.55
N PHE A 52 -1.48 7.30 -1.48
CA PHE A 52 -1.68 6.35 -2.58
C PHE A 52 -3.16 6.06 -2.83
N VAL A 53 -3.97 5.90 -1.77
CA VAL A 53 -5.42 5.73 -1.87
C VAL A 53 -6.06 6.94 -2.55
N GLU A 54 -5.71 8.15 -2.12
CA GLU A 54 -6.24 9.39 -2.68
C GLU A 54 -5.93 9.49 -4.18
N ARG A 55 -4.69 9.20 -4.59
CA ARG A 55 -4.29 9.15 -6.00
C ARG A 55 -5.09 8.12 -6.81
N CYS A 56 -5.31 6.93 -6.24
CA CYS A 56 -6.16 5.91 -6.88
C CYS A 56 -7.60 6.40 -7.08
N LEU A 57 -8.19 7.05 -6.07
CA LEU A 57 -9.56 7.56 -6.13
C LEU A 57 -9.69 8.78 -7.07
N ALA A 58 -8.64 9.57 -7.22
CA ALA A 58 -8.56 10.66 -8.19
C ALA A 58 -8.43 10.17 -9.65
N GLY A 59 -8.27 8.86 -9.87
CA GLY A 59 -8.07 8.28 -11.20
C GLY A 59 -6.67 8.51 -11.76
N GLU A 60 -5.71 8.94 -10.94
CA GLU A 60 -4.33 9.10 -11.35
C GLU A 60 -3.68 7.73 -11.57
N ARG A 61 -3.07 7.54 -12.74
CA ARG A 61 -2.32 6.31 -13.05
C ARG A 61 -1.10 6.22 -12.14
N SER A 62 -0.96 5.06 -11.48
CA SER A 62 0.12 4.68 -10.57
C SER A 62 1.19 3.82 -11.21
#